data_AF-A0AAE8LMX0-F1
#
_entry.id   AF-A0AAE8LMX0-F1
#
_cell.length_a   1.000
_cell.length_b   1.000
_cell.length_c   1.000
_cell.angle_alpha   90.00
_cell.angle_beta   90.00
_cell.angle_gamma   90.00
#
_symmetry.space_group_name_H-M   'P 1'
#
loop_
_entity.id
_entity.type
_entity.pdbx_description
1 polymer ?
#
loop_
_entity_poly.entity_id
_entity_poly.type
_entity_poly.pdbx_seq_one_letter_code
_entity_poly.pdbx_strand_id
1 'polypeptide(L)'
;MRFPFLPHRSIPLLGLGLSLWLGGCGPTQQTVETPTSTAACVENYDPAVDYFPDKVTPEFARGFQVTYHDHYKVVTVRQPWETAQQDLTYVFVQCGTPIPEDYPGATIVEVPVNRVIALSTTYLPHLDVLGHLENLIGVGDRQLIYSPEIRAAIEAGEIKEVGNLQLDREAILSLQPDVILNYRLDASEGNNTSALDSLGLTVVLDAAHLEPTPLGRAEWLKFTALLFNEEAEANETFGAIANRYQALVNQVKDLETTPTVLSGSPYQGVWYVPGGESYVAQLLRDANVNYPWDATTARLSLPLDFEAALGRAKTADLWLNVNPDWQTTADIFQEDPRYKLFEAVQNQQVYAANNRVAPGGGNDFWEGGTLNPDVILADVIKIAHPDQLPDHELYYYRHLQDSP
;
A
#
# COMPACT_ATOMS: atom_id res chain seq x y z
N MET A 1 6.52 -27.49 -18.26
CA MET A 1 5.67 -28.70 -18.26
C MET A 1 4.24 -28.26 -18.47
N ARG A 2 3.63 -28.68 -19.58
CA ARG A 2 2.26 -28.31 -19.99
C ARG A 2 1.26 -29.23 -19.28
N PHE A 3 0.32 -28.66 -18.52
CA PHE A 3 -0.86 -29.38 -18.06
C PHE A 3 -1.98 -29.27 -19.12
N PRO A 4 -2.66 -30.38 -19.48
CA PRO A 4 -3.67 -30.39 -20.52
C PRO A 4 -5.08 -30.15 -19.99
N PHE A 5 -5.84 -29.39 -20.78
CA PHE A 5 -7.30 -29.35 -20.81
C PHE A 5 -7.91 -30.73 -21.13
N LEU A 6 -9.16 -30.96 -20.66
CA LEU A 6 -10.29 -31.70 -21.28
C LEU A 6 -11.35 -32.03 -20.18
N PRO A 7 -12.63 -32.37 -20.49
CA PRO A 7 -13.63 -31.58 -21.21
C PRO A 7 -15.04 -31.60 -20.57
N HIS A 8 -15.93 -30.79 -21.14
CA HIS A 8 -17.39 -30.80 -20.96
C HIS A 8 -18.04 -32.19 -20.89
N ARG A 9 -19.01 -32.35 -19.97
CA ARG A 9 -20.03 -33.40 -20.00
C ARG A 9 -21.44 -32.83 -19.92
N SER A 10 -22.10 -32.99 -21.07
CA SER A 10 -23.50 -33.26 -21.40
C SER A 10 -24.54 -33.35 -20.27
N ILE A 11 -25.59 -32.54 -20.46
CA ILE A 11 -26.92 -32.56 -19.87
C ILE A 11 -27.72 -33.80 -20.34
N PRO A 12 -28.55 -34.42 -19.49
CA PRO A 12 -29.74 -35.13 -19.95
C PRO A 12 -31.04 -34.42 -19.56
N LEU A 13 -31.90 -34.24 -20.57
CA LEU A 13 -33.34 -33.95 -20.45
C LEU A 13 -34.09 -35.11 -19.78
N LEU A 14 -34.96 -34.79 -18.81
CA LEU A 14 -36.17 -35.52 -18.38
C LEU A 14 -36.80 -34.64 -17.28
N GLY A 15 -38.08 -34.28 -17.25
CA GLY A 15 -39.28 -34.67 -17.98
C GLY A 15 -40.41 -33.73 -17.56
N LEU A 16 -41.37 -33.49 -18.45
CA LEU A 16 -42.57 -32.70 -18.17
C LEU A 16 -43.43 -33.36 -17.09
N GLY A 17 -43.62 -32.67 -15.97
CA GLY A 17 -44.67 -32.96 -14.98
C GLY A 17 -45.66 -31.80 -14.94
N LEU A 18 -46.83 -32.00 -15.54
CA LEU A 18 -47.99 -31.11 -15.48
C LEU A 18 -48.66 -31.32 -14.12
N SER A 19 -48.69 -30.30 -13.25
CA SER A 19 -49.48 -30.34 -12.01
C SER A 19 -50.28 -29.04 -11.83
N LEU A 20 -51.58 -29.24 -11.68
CA LEU A 20 -52.64 -28.24 -11.59
C LEU A 20 -52.48 -27.30 -10.40
N TRP A 21 -52.88 -26.06 -10.66
CA TRP A 21 -53.08 -24.97 -9.70
C TRP A 21 -54.20 -25.28 -8.70
N LEU A 22 -53.94 -25.04 -7.42
CA LEU A 22 -54.96 -24.68 -6.43
C LEU A 22 -54.49 -23.38 -5.76
N GLY A 23 -55.28 -22.32 -5.98
CA GLY A 23 -55.01 -20.98 -5.47
C GLY A 23 -55.23 -20.89 -3.95
N GLY A 24 -54.30 -20.21 -3.30
CA GLY A 24 -54.46 -19.65 -1.96
C GLY A 24 -54.07 -18.18 -2.00
N CYS A 25 -55.03 -17.29 -1.77
CA CYS A 25 -54.78 -15.88 -1.53
C CYS A 25 -54.07 -15.71 -0.18
N GLY A 26 -52.78 -15.36 -0.21
CA GLY A 26 -52.04 -14.80 0.92
C GLY A 26 -51.69 -13.33 0.62
N PRO A 27 -51.65 -12.45 1.63
CA PRO A 27 -51.35 -11.04 1.42
C PRO A 27 -49.95 -10.89 0.84
N THR A 28 -49.84 -10.10 -0.22
CA THR A 28 -48.60 -9.73 -0.90
C THR A 28 -47.66 -9.06 0.10
N GLN A 29 -46.70 -9.81 0.63
CA GLN A 29 -45.53 -9.20 1.26
C GLN A 29 -44.73 -8.55 0.13
N GLN A 30 -44.79 -7.22 0.06
CA GLN A 30 -43.77 -6.45 -0.62
C GLN A 30 -42.44 -6.76 0.07
N THR A 31 -41.65 -7.61 -0.57
CA THR A 31 -40.21 -7.63 -0.34
C THR A 31 -39.70 -6.25 -0.73
N VAL A 32 -39.37 -5.44 0.27
CA VAL A 32 -38.54 -4.27 0.07
C VAL A 32 -37.20 -4.82 -0.41
N GLU A 33 -36.96 -4.72 -1.71
CA GLU A 33 -35.63 -4.94 -2.27
C GLU A 33 -34.73 -3.89 -1.64
N THR A 34 -33.83 -4.32 -0.76
CA THR A 34 -32.67 -3.53 -0.36
C THR A 34 -31.92 -3.22 -1.65
N PRO A 35 -31.64 -1.96 -2.01
CA PRO A 35 -30.86 -1.68 -3.22
C PRO A 35 -29.46 -2.27 -3.00
N THR A 36 -29.23 -3.42 -3.60
CA THR A 36 -28.05 -4.26 -3.37
C THR A 36 -27.00 -3.94 -4.43
N SER A 37 -26.55 -2.69 -4.45
CA SER A 37 -25.30 -2.29 -5.10
C SER A 37 -24.97 -0.84 -4.71
N THR A 38 -24.01 -0.66 -3.81
CA THR A 38 -23.37 0.63 -3.51
C THR A 38 -22.44 1.11 -4.65
N ALA A 39 -22.29 0.29 -5.70
CA ALA A 39 -21.39 0.52 -6.83
C ALA A 39 -21.99 1.40 -7.95
N ALA A 40 -23.26 1.77 -7.88
CA ALA A 40 -23.93 2.59 -8.90
C ALA A 40 -24.46 3.91 -8.31
N CYS A 41 -24.62 4.92 -9.17
CA CYS A 41 -25.19 6.18 -8.75
C CYS A 41 -26.67 6.05 -8.39
N VAL A 42 -27.06 6.82 -7.37
CA VAL A 42 -28.40 6.83 -6.82
C VAL A 42 -29.33 7.58 -7.77
N GLU A 43 -30.33 6.88 -8.32
CA GLU A 43 -31.34 7.51 -9.18
C GLU A 43 -32.46 8.17 -8.38
N ASN A 44 -32.84 7.56 -7.25
CA ASN A 44 -33.91 8.03 -6.38
C ASN A 44 -33.37 8.19 -4.96
N TYR A 45 -32.94 9.41 -4.64
CA TYR A 45 -32.41 9.74 -3.33
C TYR A 45 -33.50 9.66 -2.25
N ASP A 46 -33.20 8.93 -1.17
CA ASP A 46 -33.98 8.89 0.07
C ASP A 46 -33.07 9.32 1.24
N PRO A 47 -33.37 10.45 1.91
CA PRO A 47 -32.57 10.94 3.03
C PRO A 47 -32.59 10.03 4.27
N ALA A 48 -33.43 8.98 4.31
CA ALA A 48 -33.48 8.03 5.41
C ALA A 48 -32.64 6.76 5.16
N VAL A 49 -32.00 6.63 4.00
CA VAL A 49 -31.17 5.47 3.64
C VAL A 49 -29.71 5.75 3.97
N ASP A 50 -29.10 4.85 4.73
CA ASP A 50 -27.64 4.77 4.86
C ASP A 50 -27.07 4.09 3.61
N TYR A 51 -26.48 4.88 2.72
CA TYR A 51 -25.82 4.43 1.50
C TYR A 51 -24.44 3.80 1.77
N PHE A 52 -23.96 3.79 3.02
CA PHE A 52 -22.72 3.16 3.46
C PHE A 52 -22.96 2.22 4.66
N PRO A 53 -23.63 1.08 4.42
CA PRO A 53 -23.97 0.13 5.49
C PRO A 53 -22.73 -0.43 6.18
N ASP A 54 -21.66 -0.67 5.41
CA ASP A 54 -20.34 -1.04 5.91
C ASP A 54 -19.49 0.21 6.16
N LYS A 55 -18.73 0.19 7.25
CA LYS A 55 -17.94 1.33 7.71
C LYS A 55 -16.53 0.88 8.04
N VAL A 56 -15.54 1.67 7.61
CA VAL A 56 -14.17 1.54 8.09
C VAL A 56 -13.94 2.44 9.31
N THR A 57 -13.27 1.91 10.32
CA THR A 57 -12.63 2.68 11.39
C THR A 57 -11.15 2.31 11.40
N PRO A 58 -10.24 3.29 11.25
CA PRO A 58 -8.80 3.02 11.37
C PRO A 58 -8.43 2.62 12.81
N GLU A 59 -7.70 1.52 12.95
CA GLU A 59 -7.25 0.97 14.24
C GLU A 59 -5.75 1.19 14.47
N PHE A 60 -4.96 1.19 13.40
CA PHE A 60 -3.51 1.33 13.38
C PHE A 60 -3.06 2.63 12.71
N ALA A 61 -3.71 3.03 11.61
CA ALA A 61 -3.41 4.27 10.92
C ALA A 61 -3.80 5.48 11.79
N ARG A 62 -2.89 6.44 11.88
CA ARG A 62 -3.08 7.68 12.64
C ARG A 62 -3.26 8.90 11.73
N GLY A 63 -2.91 8.76 10.45
CA GLY A 63 -2.89 9.82 9.46
C GLY A 63 -4.23 10.10 8.82
N PHE A 64 -5.28 9.31 9.06
CA PHE A 64 -6.63 9.66 8.63
C PHE A 64 -7.73 9.24 9.61
N GLN A 65 -8.90 9.84 9.44
CA GLN A 65 -10.14 9.48 10.15
C GLN A 65 -11.32 9.62 9.18
N VAL A 66 -12.40 8.88 9.45
CA VAL A 66 -13.63 8.91 8.65
C VAL A 66 -14.82 9.11 9.57
N THR A 67 -15.72 10.02 9.20
CA THR A 67 -17.04 10.17 9.81
C THR A 67 -18.10 9.90 8.75
N TYR A 68 -19.02 8.98 9.05
CA TYR A 68 -20.08 8.59 8.12
C TYR A 68 -21.35 9.39 8.37
N HIS A 69 -21.99 9.75 7.27
CA HIS A 69 -23.36 10.24 7.19
C HIS A 69 -24.11 9.37 6.18
N ASP A 70 -25.43 9.53 6.12
CA ASP A 70 -26.29 8.66 5.33
C ASP A 70 -25.89 8.61 3.84
N HIS A 71 -25.45 9.72 3.25
CA HIS A 71 -25.10 9.81 1.81
C HIS A 71 -23.74 10.45 1.51
N TYR A 72 -22.96 10.80 2.53
CA TYR A 72 -21.58 11.21 2.35
C TYR A 72 -20.66 10.77 3.51
N LYS A 73 -19.36 10.75 3.25
CA LYS A 73 -18.30 10.45 4.22
C LYS A 73 -17.41 11.67 4.35
N VAL A 74 -17.09 12.09 5.56
CA VAL A 74 -16.10 13.13 5.82
C VAL A 74 -14.78 12.46 6.18
N VAL A 75 -13.76 12.67 5.37
CA VAL A 75 -12.44 12.07 5.54
C VAL A 75 -11.45 13.17 5.88
N THR A 76 -10.82 13.08 7.05
CA THR A 76 -9.75 14.02 7.42
C THR A 76 -8.42 13.32 7.29
N VAL A 77 -7.51 13.87 6.49
CA VAL A 77 -6.11 13.46 6.43
C VAL A 77 -5.29 14.39 7.31
N ARG A 78 -4.71 13.83 8.37
CA ARG A 78 -3.95 14.55 9.38
C ARG A 78 -2.52 14.73 8.95
N GLN A 79 -2.00 15.95 9.11
CA GLN A 79 -0.61 16.29 8.78
C GLN A 79 -0.14 15.62 7.46
N PRO A 80 -0.76 15.94 6.31
CA PRO A 80 -0.57 15.26 5.01
C PRO A 80 0.87 15.24 4.46
N TRP A 81 1.79 16.00 5.04
CA TRP A 81 3.24 15.96 4.80
C TRP A 81 3.97 16.39 6.09
N GLU A 82 5.28 16.11 6.23
CA GLU A 82 5.99 16.23 7.52
C GLU A 82 5.86 17.60 8.21
N THR A 83 5.83 18.70 7.45
CA THR A 83 5.76 20.07 7.98
C THR A 83 4.35 20.68 7.96
N ALA A 84 3.34 19.92 7.55
CA ALA A 84 1.96 20.40 7.44
C ALA A 84 1.46 20.91 8.79
N GLN A 85 0.91 22.14 8.79
CA GLN A 85 0.31 22.75 9.99
C GLN A 85 -1.21 22.61 10.02
N GLN A 86 -1.79 22.05 8.96
CA GLN A 86 -3.23 21.94 8.77
C GLN A 86 -3.55 20.57 8.19
N ASP A 87 -4.66 20.00 8.66
CA ASP A 87 -5.24 18.79 8.13
C ASP A 87 -6.01 19.10 6.85
N LEU A 88 -6.18 18.10 6.00
CA LEU A 88 -7.04 18.18 4.82
C LEU A 88 -8.37 17.50 5.10
N THR A 89 -9.45 18.09 4.60
CA THR A 89 -10.79 17.50 4.69
C THR A 89 -11.30 17.22 3.29
N TYR A 90 -11.70 15.98 3.08
CA TYR A 90 -12.40 15.51 1.90
C TYR A 90 -13.83 15.16 2.27
N VAL A 91 -14.77 15.38 1.36
CA VAL A 91 -16.15 14.91 1.49
C VAL A 91 -16.43 14.00 0.31
N PHE A 92 -16.58 12.71 0.58
CA PHE A 92 -16.90 11.70 -0.42
C PHE A 92 -18.42 11.52 -0.45
N VAL A 93 -19.06 12.01 -1.49
CA VAL A 93 -20.52 12.08 -1.64
C VAL A 93 -20.97 10.92 -2.52
N GLN A 94 -21.97 10.16 -2.09
CA GLN A 94 -22.57 9.13 -2.92
C GLN A 94 -23.10 9.78 -4.22
N CYS A 95 -22.64 9.32 -5.38
CA CYS A 95 -23.06 9.93 -6.63
C CYS A 95 -24.58 9.80 -6.83
N GLY A 96 -25.20 10.87 -7.33
CA GLY A 96 -26.67 10.99 -7.42
C GLY A 96 -27.36 11.48 -6.13
N THR A 97 -26.60 11.82 -5.09
CA THR A 97 -27.13 12.40 -3.84
C THR A 97 -26.73 13.87 -3.69
N PRO A 98 -27.41 14.66 -2.83
CA PRO A 98 -27.07 16.07 -2.62
C PRO A 98 -25.67 16.25 -2.02
N ILE A 99 -24.94 17.27 -2.49
CA ILE A 99 -23.66 17.68 -1.88
C ILE A 99 -23.95 18.47 -0.59
N PRO A 100 -23.32 18.14 0.55
CA PRO A 100 -23.52 18.90 1.79
C PRO A 100 -22.87 20.29 1.75
N GLU A 101 -23.54 21.31 2.28
CA GLU A 101 -23.06 22.71 2.29
C GLU A 101 -22.18 23.05 3.52
N ASP A 102 -22.17 22.20 4.55
CA ASP A 102 -21.56 22.48 5.86
C ASP A 102 -20.02 22.36 5.91
N TYR A 103 -19.36 22.06 4.78
CA TYR A 103 -17.91 21.82 4.69
C TYR A 103 -17.20 22.78 3.73
N PRO A 104 -17.20 24.11 4.01
CA PRO A 104 -16.53 25.08 3.16
C PRO A 104 -15.02 24.81 3.10
N GLY A 105 -14.47 24.73 1.88
CA GLY A 105 -13.05 24.51 1.64
C GLY A 105 -12.61 23.03 1.66
N ALA A 106 -13.53 22.09 1.90
CA ALA A 106 -13.26 20.68 1.69
C ALA A 106 -13.24 20.32 0.20
N THR A 107 -12.41 19.36 -0.18
CA THR A 107 -12.44 18.79 -1.53
C THR A 107 -13.59 17.78 -1.62
N ILE A 108 -14.55 18.06 -2.49
CA ILE A 108 -15.68 17.16 -2.74
C ILE A 108 -15.28 16.12 -3.80
N VAL A 109 -15.59 14.86 -3.54
CA VAL A 109 -15.40 13.75 -4.48
C VAL A 109 -16.70 12.96 -4.56
N GLU A 110 -17.21 12.73 -5.76
CA GLU A 110 -18.33 11.80 -5.93
C GLU A 110 -17.81 10.35 -5.90
N VAL A 111 -18.49 9.47 -5.16
CA VAL A 111 -18.14 8.05 -5.01
C VAL A 111 -19.32 7.14 -5.39
N PRO A 112 -19.08 5.96 -5.98
CA PRO A 112 -17.76 5.42 -6.33
C PRO A 112 -17.12 6.13 -7.54
N VAL A 113 -15.80 6.30 -7.51
CA VAL A 113 -15.02 6.86 -8.62
C VAL A 113 -14.83 5.80 -9.71
N ASN A 114 -14.76 6.23 -10.97
CA ASN A 114 -14.60 5.35 -12.13
C ASN A 114 -13.25 5.52 -12.83
N ARG A 115 -12.66 6.72 -12.75
CA ARG A 115 -11.48 7.13 -13.52
C ARG A 115 -10.38 7.64 -12.59
N VAL A 116 -9.42 6.79 -12.28
CA VAL A 116 -8.34 7.08 -11.31
C VAL A 116 -7.00 7.22 -12.00
N ILE A 117 -6.26 8.27 -11.62
CA ILE A 117 -4.82 8.36 -11.89
C ILE A 117 -4.06 8.13 -10.58
N ALA A 118 -3.08 7.22 -10.60
CA ALA A 118 -2.24 6.91 -9.45
C ALA A 118 -0.81 7.43 -9.66
N LEU A 119 -0.41 8.46 -8.90
CA LEU A 119 0.93 9.06 -9.01
C LEU A 119 1.99 8.38 -8.13
N SER A 120 1.60 7.36 -7.36
CA SER A 120 2.50 6.48 -6.60
C SER A 120 2.18 5.02 -6.89
N THR A 121 3.22 4.19 -6.96
CA THR A 121 3.06 2.72 -7.07
C THR A 121 2.39 2.12 -5.83
N THR A 122 2.44 2.81 -4.68
CA THR A 122 1.86 2.33 -3.42
C THR A 122 0.34 2.20 -3.44
N TYR A 123 -0.35 2.85 -4.38
CA TYR A 123 -1.81 2.73 -4.53
C TYR A 123 -2.23 1.52 -5.36
N LEU A 124 -1.34 1.04 -6.22
CA LEU A 124 -1.62 -0.04 -7.17
C LEU A 124 -2.04 -1.35 -6.49
N PRO A 125 -1.38 -1.84 -5.43
CA PRO A 125 -1.85 -3.04 -4.74
C PRO A 125 -3.21 -2.85 -4.06
N HIS A 126 -3.58 -1.62 -3.67
CA HIS A 126 -4.92 -1.37 -3.11
C HIS A 126 -5.98 -1.53 -4.20
N LEU A 127 -5.75 -0.96 -5.39
CA LEU A 127 -6.68 -1.11 -6.52
C LEU A 127 -6.80 -2.57 -6.97
N ASP A 128 -5.71 -3.34 -6.91
CA ASP A 128 -5.71 -4.77 -7.22
C ASP A 128 -6.59 -5.57 -6.26
N VAL A 129 -6.33 -5.50 -4.95
CA VAL A 129 -7.08 -6.31 -3.97
C VAL A 129 -8.54 -5.89 -3.82
N LEU A 130 -8.87 -4.63 -4.12
CA LEU A 130 -10.26 -4.15 -4.15
C LEU A 130 -10.95 -4.43 -5.48
N GLY A 131 -10.28 -5.00 -6.48
CA GLY A 131 -10.88 -5.34 -7.78
C GLY A 131 -11.10 -4.15 -8.72
N HIS A 132 -10.36 -3.04 -8.54
CA HIS A 132 -10.54 -1.77 -9.26
C HIS A 132 -9.37 -1.41 -10.20
N LEU A 133 -8.60 -2.40 -10.67
CA LEU A 133 -7.55 -2.13 -11.68
C LEU A 133 -8.14 -1.57 -12.98
N GLU A 134 -9.36 -1.95 -13.36
CA GLU A 134 -10.03 -1.42 -14.56
C GLU A 134 -10.36 0.08 -14.45
N ASN A 135 -10.42 0.63 -13.24
CA ASN A 135 -10.65 2.05 -12.99
C ASN A 135 -9.35 2.86 -13.10
N LEU A 136 -8.18 2.22 -13.12
CA LEU A 136 -6.89 2.87 -13.28
C LEU A 136 -6.68 3.27 -14.74
N ILE A 137 -6.66 4.56 -15.02
CA ILE A 137 -6.50 5.10 -16.39
C ILE A 137 -5.17 5.81 -16.61
N GLY A 138 -4.42 6.07 -15.55
CA GLY A 138 -3.09 6.66 -15.67
C GLY A 138 -2.20 6.46 -14.46
N VAL A 139 -0.89 6.50 -14.70
CA VAL A 139 0.16 6.27 -13.70
C VAL A 139 1.29 7.28 -13.80
N GLY A 140 2.01 7.48 -12.71
CA GLY A 140 3.14 8.42 -12.65
C GLY A 140 4.35 7.99 -13.51
N ASP A 141 5.17 7.08 -12.98
CA ASP A 141 6.39 6.57 -13.66
C ASP A 141 6.25 5.05 -13.88
N ARG A 142 6.15 4.64 -15.14
CA ARG A 142 5.95 3.21 -15.47
C ARG A 142 7.18 2.35 -15.17
N GLN A 143 8.38 2.93 -15.04
CA GLN A 143 9.60 2.17 -14.76
C GLN A 143 9.57 1.62 -13.34
N LEU A 144 8.91 2.31 -12.42
CA LEU A 144 8.79 1.91 -11.02
C LEU A 144 7.75 0.81 -10.78
N ILE A 145 6.90 0.50 -11.77
CA ILE A 145 5.81 -0.46 -11.62
C ILE A 145 6.31 -1.90 -11.70
N TYR A 146 5.95 -2.67 -10.68
CA TYR A 146 6.23 -4.10 -10.60
C TYR A 146 5.13 -4.94 -11.24
N SER A 147 3.86 -4.67 -10.92
CA SER A 147 2.71 -5.49 -11.30
C SER A 147 2.69 -5.85 -12.80
N PRO A 148 2.73 -7.15 -13.15
CA PRO A 148 2.77 -7.58 -14.55
C PRO A 148 1.48 -7.22 -15.31
N GLU A 149 0.34 -7.23 -14.62
CA GLU A 149 -0.96 -6.89 -15.20
C GLU A 149 -1.03 -5.41 -15.59
N ILE A 150 -0.64 -4.52 -14.67
CA ILE A 150 -0.62 -3.07 -14.93
C ILE A 150 0.38 -2.74 -16.03
N ARG A 151 1.56 -3.38 -16.03
CA ARG A 151 2.55 -3.22 -17.11
C ARG A 151 1.99 -3.64 -18.46
N ALA A 152 1.26 -4.75 -18.53
CA ALA A 152 0.63 -5.21 -19.75
C ALA A 152 -0.45 -4.22 -20.24
N ALA A 153 -1.26 -3.67 -19.33
CA ALA A 153 -2.26 -2.65 -19.65
C ALA A 153 -1.63 -1.33 -20.16
N ILE A 154 -0.48 -0.92 -19.61
CA ILE A 154 0.31 0.22 -20.12
C ILE A 154 0.82 -0.08 -21.54
N GLU A 155 1.38 -1.27 -21.77
CA GLU A 155 1.86 -1.69 -23.09
C GLU A 155 0.74 -1.78 -24.13
N ALA A 156 -0.47 -2.17 -23.71
CA ALA A 156 -1.68 -2.18 -24.52
C ALA A 156 -2.25 -0.77 -24.80
N GLY A 157 -1.79 0.25 -24.08
CA GLY A 157 -2.27 1.64 -24.18
C GLY A 157 -3.59 1.91 -23.45
N GLU A 158 -4.00 0.99 -22.57
CA GLU A 158 -5.19 1.12 -21.72
C GLU A 158 -4.93 2.07 -20.54
N ILE A 159 -3.70 2.06 -20.01
CA ILE A 159 -3.22 2.94 -18.94
C ILE A 159 -2.17 3.90 -19.50
N LYS A 160 -2.34 5.20 -19.23
CA LYS A 160 -1.44 6.24 -19.71
C LYS A 160 -0.41 6.65 -18.65
N GLU A 161 0.87 6.66 -19.02
CA GLU A 161 1.90 7.34 -18.23
C GLU A 161 1.74 8.87 -18.33
N VAL A 162 1.63 9.54 -17.17
CA VAL A 162 1.43 11.00 -17.06
C VAL A 162 2.58 11.73 -16.37
N GLY A 163 3.64 11.02 -16.00
CA GLY A 163 4.82 11.57 -15.32
C GLY A 163 4.63 11.71 -13.80
N ASN A 164 5.74 11.91 -13.08
CA ASN A 164 5.75 12.16 -11.63
C ASN A 164 6.34 13.55 -11.31
N LEU A 165 7.66 13.73 -11.45
CA LEU A 165 8.33 15.02 -11.20
C LEU A 165 7.88 16.13 -12.16
N GLN A 166 7.59 15.78 -13.41
CA GLN A 166 7.07 16.68 -14.44
C GLN A 166 5.80 16.05 -15.01
N LEU A 167 4.65 16.55 -14.58
CA LEU A 167 3.35 16.04 -15.01
C LEU A 167 3.00 16.50 -16.43
N ASP A 168 2.58 15.58 -17.27
CA ASP A 168 1.93 15.86 -18.55
C ASP A 168 0.47 16.27 -18.31
N ARG A 169 0.28 17.57 -18.07
CA ARG A 169 -1.03 18.15 -17.74
C ARG A 169 -2.03 18.03 -18.89
N GLU A 170 -1.57 18.09 -20.13
CA GLU A 170 -2.44 17.94 -21.31
C GLU A 170 -2.96 16.49 -21.39
N ALA A 171 -2.09 15.51 -21.17
CA ALA A 171 -2.49 14.11 -21.08
C ALA A 171 -3.48 13.90 -19.92
N ILE A 172 -3.19 14.42 -18.72
CA ILE A 172 -4.09 14.30 -17.56
C ILE A 172 -5.48 14.89 -17.86
N LEU A 173 -5.54 16.09 -18.45
CA LEU A 173 -6.83 16.71 -18.81
C LEU A 173 -7.60 15.89 -19.85
N SER A 174 -6.90 15.32 -20.84
CA SER A 174 -7.51 14.47 -21.87
C SER A 174 -8.07 13.16 -21.31
N LEU A 175 -7.50 12.68 -20.20
CA LEU A 175 -7.95 11.49 -19.50
C LEU A 175 -9.22 11.73 -18.68
N GLN A 176 -9.61 12.98 -18.41
CA GLN A 176 -10.82 13.31 -17.63
C GLN A 176 -10.95 12.44 -16.35
N PRO A 177 -9.97 12.46 -15.44
CA PRO A 177 -10.02 11.67 -14.22
C PRO A 177 -11.08 12.21 -13.25
N ASP A 178 -11.72 11.30 -12.51
CA ASP A 178 -12.57 11.65 -11.38
C ASP A 178 -11.72 12.02 -10.17
N VAL A 179 -10.58 11.32 -10.01
CA VAL A 179 -9.63 11.58 -8.93
C VAL A 179 -8.19 11.28 -9.37
N ILE A 180 -7.27 12.11 -8.86
CA ILE A 180 -5.83 11.88 -8.94
C ILE A 180 -5.34 11.58 -7.52
N LEU A 181 -4.93 10.33 -7.30
CA LEU A 181 -4.27 9.91 -6.06
C LEU A 181 -2.81 10.37 -6.09
N ASN A 182 -2.43 11.15 -5.08
CA ASN A 182 -1.13 11.78 -4.99
C ASN A 182 -0.61 11.81 -3.55
N TYR A 183 0.67 12.12 -3.36
CA TYR A 183 1.31 12.31 -2.07
C TYR A 183 2.14 13.59 -2.09
N ARG A 184 2.63 14.04 -0.93
CA ARG A 184 3.58 15.14 -0.83
C ARG A 184 4.67 14.79 0.17
N LEU A 185 5.94 14.97 -0.19
CA LEU A 185 7.05 14.80 0.75
C LEU A 185 7.25 16.08 1.58
N ASP A 186 7.17 17.25 0.94
CA ASP A 186 7.28 18.54 1.61
C ASP A 186 6.38 19.63 0.99
N ALA A 187 6.39 20.81 1.61
CA ALA A 187 5.59 21.95 1.17
C ALA A 187 6.05 22.54 -0.18
N SER A 188 7.32 22.35 -0.57
CA SER A 188 7.92 22.86 -1.80
C SER A 188 7.65 21.97 -3.02
N GLU A 189 7.39 20.68 -2.81
CA GLU A 189 6.82 19.77 -3.82
C GLU A 189 5.35 20.07 -4.15
N GLY A 190 4.75 21.07 -3.47
CA GLY A 190 3.40 21.58 -3.73
C GLY A 190 3.16 22.12 -5.16
N ASN A 191 4.18 22.17 -6.02
CA ASN A 191 4.04 22.63 -7.40
C ASN A 191 3.20 21.70 -8.30
N ASN A 192 3.16 20.39 -8.03
CA ASN A 192 2.35 19.48 -8.83
C ASN A 192 0.90 19.46 -8.40
N THR A 193 0.61 19.33 -7.09
CA THR A 193 -0.78 19.37 -6.60
C THR A 193 -1.44 20.73 -6.85
N SER A 194 -0.81 21.86 -6.50
CA SER A 194 -1.44 23.19 -6.66
C SER A 194 -1.70 23.52 -8.14
N ALA A 195 -0.84 23.03 -9.05
CA ALA A 195 -1.06 23.16 -10.49
C ALA A 195 -2.27 22.34 -10.97
N LEU A 196 -2.42 21.09 -10.52
CA LEU A 196 -3.58 20.26 -10.82
C LEU A 196 -4.86 20.87 -10.24
N ASP A 197 -4.82 21.37 -9.00
CA ASP A 197 -5.96 22.05 -8.37
C ASP A 197 -6.39 23.29 -9.18
N SER A 198 -5.42 24.08 -9.70
CA SER A 198 -5.71 25.25 -10.55
C SER A 198 -6.38 24.92 -11.89
N LEU A 199 -6.28 23.65 -12.34
CA LEU A 199 -6.93 23.14 -13.54
C LEU A 199 -8.34 22.58 -13.25
N GLY A 200 -8.81 22.66 -12.00
CA GLY A 200 -10.09 22.10 -11.57
C GLY A 200 -10.10 20.58 -11.48
N LEU A 201 -8.91 19.96 -11.38
CA LEU A 201 -8.78 18.51 -11.19
C LEU A 201 -8.86 18.16 -9.71
N THR A 202 -9.56 17.08 -9.38
CA THR A 202 -9.72 16.61 -8.01
C THR A 202 -8.50 15.81 -7.58
N VAL A 203 -7.70 16.34 -6.64
CA VAL A 203 -6.55 15.65 -6.07
C VAL A 203 -6.86 15.18 -4.65
N VAL A 204 -6.63 13.89 -4.38
CA VAL A 204 -6.72 13.29 -3.05
C VAL A 204 -5.33 12.90 -2.59
N LEU A 205 -4.93 13.39 -1.40
CA LEU A 205 -3.61 13.13 -0.83
C LEU A 205 -3.65 11.96 0.15
N ASP A 206 -2.78 10.99 -0.10
CA ASP A 206 -2.43 9.93 0.82
C ASP A 206 -1.17 10.30 1.61
N ALA A 207 -1.16 9.93 2.90
CA ALA A 207 -0.06 10.20 3.82
C ALA A 207 0.46 8.93 4.51
N ALA A 208 0.25 7.75 3.92
CA ALA A 208 0.63 6.46 4.48
C ALA A 208 2.13 6.36 4.78
N HIS A 209 2.95 7.07 4.01
CA HIS A 209 4.41 7.14 4.21
C HIS A 209 4.84 7.80 5.54
N LEU A 210 3.93 8.52 6.21
CA LEU A 210 4.17 9.15 7.52
C LEU A 210 3.70 8.29 8.70
N GLU A 211 3.08 7.14 8.44
CA GLU A 211 2.64 6.23 9.49
C GLU A 211 3.84 5.68 10.27
N PRO A 212 3.76 5.63 11.61
CA PRO A 212 4.86 5.17 12.45
C PRO A 212 4.93 3.63 12.54
N THR A 213 3.96 2.90 11.98
CA THR A 213 3.90 1.44 12.06
C THR A 213 3.60 0.80 10.70
N PRO A 214 4.10 -0.42 10.43
CA PRO A 214 3.80 -1.12 9.18
C PRO A 214 2.32 -1.39 8.97
N LEU A 215 1.60 -1.80 10.03
CA LEU A 215 0.15 -2.00 9.96
C LEU A 215 -0.60 -0.68 9.76
N GLY A 216 -0.16 0.41 10.38
CA GLY A 216 -0.74 1.73 10.13
C GLY A 216 -0.62 2.13 8.67
N ARG A 217 0.53 1.86 8.03
CA ARG A 217 0.72 2.09 6.60
C ARG A 217 -0.19 1.22 5.73
N ALA A 218 -0.26 -0.08 6.00
CA ALA A 218 -1.09 -1.02 5.24
C ALA A 218 -2.59 -0.74 5.38
N GLU A 219 -3.03 -0.17 6.51
CA GLU A 219 -4.44 0.17 6.75
C GLU A 219 -4.95 1.31 5.87
N TRP A 220 -4.07 2.04 5.18
CA TRP A 220 -4.48 2.99 4.14
C TRP A 220 -5.17 2.33 2.94
N LEU A 221 -5.17 0.99 2.84
CA LEU A 221 -6.14 0.24 2.02
C LEU A 221 -7.57 0.70 2.28
N LYS A 222 -7.94 0.86 3.56
CA LYS A 222 -9.27 1.33 3.96
C LYS A 222 -9.55 2.73 3.46
N PHE A 223 -8.55 3.61 3.42
CA PHE A 223 -8.70 4.96 2.84
C PHE A 223 -8.97 4.90 1.33
N THR A 224 -8.24 4.07 0.59
CA THR A 224 -8.48 3.88 -0.86
C THR A 224 -9.88 3.32 -1.11
N ALA A 225 -10.34 2.36 -0.31
CA ALA A 225 -11.66 1.74 -0.46
C ALA A 225 -12.84 2.72 -0.31
N LEU A 226 -12.67 3.80 0.44
CA LEU A 226 -13.68 4.85 0.58
C LEU A 226 -14.08 5.49 -0.76
N LEU A 227 -13.15 5.53 -1.73
CA LEU A 227 -13.37 6.08 -3.08
C LEU A 227 -14.26 5.19 -3.92
N PHE A 228 -14.41 3.91 -3.56
CA PHE A 228 -15.12 2.90 -4.33
C PHE A 228 -16.33 2.30 -3.60
N ASN A 229 -16.57 2.71 -2.35
CA ASN A 229 -17.57 2.09 -1.45
C ASN A 229 -17.28 0.61 -1.13
N GLU A 230 -16.00 0.27 -1.01
CA GLU A 230 -15.52 -1.10 -0.76
C GLU A 230 -15.08 -1.31 0.70
N GLU A 231 -15.77 -0.68 1.66
CA GLU A 231 -15.43 -0.77 3.08
C GLU A 231 -15.40 -2.21 3.61
N ALA A 232 -16.32 -3.06 3.16
CA ALA A 232 -16.40 -4.46 3.59
C ALA A 232 -15.16 -5.25 3.18
N GLU A 233 -14.80 -5.19 1.89
CA GLU A 233 -13.63 -5.87 1.34
C GLU A 233 -12.33 -5.37 1.98
N ALA A 234 -12.20 -4.06 2.17
CA ALA A 234 -11.02 -3.48 2.80
C ALA A 234 -10.86 -3.93 4.27
N ASN A 235 -11.97 -4.03 5.02
CA ASN A 235 -11.95 -4.52 6.40
C ASN A 235 -11.54 -5.99 6.46
N GLU A 236 -12.06 -6.84 5.57
CA GLU A 236 -11.71 -8.26 5.50
C GLU A 236 -10.23 -8.45 5.13
N THR A 237 -9.80 -7.85 4.02
CA THR A 237 -8.44 -7.97 3.51
C THR A 237 -7.42 -7.43 4.51
N PHE A 238 -7.63 -6.22 5.06
CA PHE A 238 -6.73 -5.66 6.07
C PHE A 238 -6.73 -6.50 7.36
N GLY A 239 -7.90 -6.96 7.82
CA GLY A 239 -8.01 -7.79 9.02
C GLY A 239 -7.19 -9.07 8.90
N ALA A 240 -7.19 -9.71 7.73
CA ALA A 240 -6.37 -10.89 7.48
C ALA A 240 -4.86 -10.58 7.53
N ILE A 241 -4.42 -9.46 6.96
CA ILE A 241 -3.02 -8.99 7.01
C ILE A 241 -2.60 -8.71 8.45
N ALA A 242 -3.39 -7.92 9.19
CA ALA A 242 -3.10 -7.56 10.58
C ALA A 242 -3.01 -8.80 11.49
N ASN A 243 -3.88 -9.78 11.30
CA ASN A 243 -3.85 -11.03 12.05
C ASN A 243 -2.57 -11.83 11.79
N ARG A 244 -2.12 -11.96 10.53
CA ARG A 244 -0.87 -12.65 10.20
C ARG A 244 0.34 -11.91 10.76
N TYR A 245 0.40 -10.59 10.60
CA TYR A 245 1.45 -9.76 11.17
C TYR A 245 1.55 -9.95 12.68
N GLN A 246 0.44 -9.81 13.40
CA GLN A 246 0.43 -9.87 14.86
C GLN A 246 0.76 -11.27 15.38
N ALA A 247 0.40 -12.33 14.64
CA ALA A 247 0.83 -13.69 14.95
C ALA A 247 2.35 -13.85 14.88
N LEU A 248 2.99 -13.32 13.84
CA LEU A 248 4.45 -13.32 13.70
C LEU A 248 5.14 -12.57 14.84
N VAL A 249 4.67 -11.36 15.18
CA VAL A 249 5.20 -10.60 16.33
C VAL A 249 5.10 -11.43 17.62
N ASN A 250 3.94 -12.03 17.88
CA ASN A 250 3.74 -12.83 19.09
C ASN A 250 4.61 -14.08 19.14
N GLN A 251 5.01 -14.62 17.99
CA GLN A 251 5.89 -15.78 17.91
C GLN A 251 7.32 -15.46 18.34
N VAL A 252 7.82 -14.26 18.04
CA VAL A 252 9.25 -13.92 18.23
C VAL A 252 9.54 -12.98 19.39
N LYS A 253 8.54 -12.23 19.90
CA LYS A 253 8.74 -11.16 20.90
C LYS A 253 9.44 -11.57 22.20
N ASP A 254 9.35 -12.84 22.58
CA ASP A 254 9.88 -13.36 23.86
C ASP A 254 11.17 -14.18 23.66
N LEU A 255 11.76 -14.19 22.46
CA LEU A 255 13.03 -14.87 22.21
C LEU A 255 14.18 -14.13 22.93
N GLU A 256 15.04 -14.90 23.59
CA GLU A 256 16.18 -14.35 24.34
C GLU A 256 17.30 -13.84 23.42
N THR A 257 17.43 -14.40 22.22
CA THR A 257 18.43 -13.98 21.24
C THR A 257 17.85 -12.90 20.36
N THR A 258 18.49 -11.73 20.31
CA THR A 258 18.08 -10.58 19.49
C THR A 258 19.26 -10.10 18.64
N PRO A 259 19.41 -10.59 17.39
CA PRO A 259 20.49 -10.17 16.51
C PRO A 259 20.49 -8.65 16.31
N THR A 260 21.67 -8.06 16.20
CA THR A 260 21.82 -6.62 15.90
C THR A 260 21.77 -6.39 14.40
N VAL A 261 20.92 -5.44 13.96
CA VAL A 261 20.70 -5.13 12.54
C VAL A 261 21.24 -3.76 12.18
N LEU A 262 22.09 -3.71 11.17
CA LEU A 262 22.38 -2.51 10.37
C LEU A 262 21.39 -2.43 9.22
N SER A 263 20.83 -1.24 8.94
CA SER A 263 19.90 -1.02 7.83
C SER A 263 20.35 0.10 6.91
N GLY A 264 20.08 -0.05 5.61
CA GLY A 264 20.41 0.94 4.59
C GLY A 264 21.88 0.89 4.17
N SER A 265 22.24 1.63 3.13
CA SER A 265 23.62 1.79 2.68
C SER A 265 23.89 3.27 2.35
N PRO A 266 25.16 3.71 2.31
CA PRO A 266 25.48 5.06 1.89
C PRO A 266 25.01 5.36 0.47
N TYR A 267 24.52 6.57 0.26
CA TYR A 267 24.19 7.13 -1.04
C TYR A 267 24.77 8.54 -1.13
N GLN A 268 25.60 8.77 -2.14
CA GLN A 268 26.29 10.06 -2.35
C GLN A 268 27.02 10.61 -1.10
N GLY A 269 27.59 9.72 -0.29
CA GLY A 269 28.36 10.07 0.90
C GLY A 269 27.54 10.24 2.19
N VAL A 270 26.22 10.04 2.16
CA VAL A 270 25.35 10.08 3.35
C VAL A 270 24.72 8.70 3.57
N TRP A 271 24.74 8.21 4.81
CA TRP A 271 24.07 6.97 5.19
C TRP A 271 22.71 7.29 5.80
N TYR A 272 21.64 6.96 5.08
CA TYR A 272 20.28 7.15 5.58
C TYR A 272 19.80 5.87 6.27
N VAL A 273 19.71 5.92 7.61
CA VAL A 273 19.15 4.81 8.40
C VAL A 273 17.72 5.15 8.84
N PRO A 274 16.85 4.17 9.11
CA PRO A 274 15.52 4.43 9.67
C PRO A 274 15.56 5.24 10.98
N GLY A 275 14.72 6.26 11.12
CA GLY A 275 14.48 6.89 12.43
C GLY A 275 13.73 5.95 13.37
N GLY A 276 13.94 6.06 14.67
CA GLY A 276 13.37 5.16 15.69
C GLY A 276 11.84 5.21 15.79
N GLU A 277 11.22 6.32 15.37
CA GLU A 277 9.76 6.48 15.27
C GLU A 277 9.20 6.18 13.87
N SER A 278 10.02 5.63 12.95
CA SER A 278 9.58 5.21 11.61
C SER A 278 8.94 3.82 11.61
N TYR A 279 8.10 3.55 10.60
CA TYR A 279 7.53 2.21 10.40
C TYR A 279 8.60 1.13 10.20
N VAL A 280 9.78 1.46 9.64
CA VAL A 280 10.86 0.50 9.45
C VAL A 280 11.51 0.15 10.79
N ALA A 281 11.73 1.11 11.68
CA ALA A 281 12.23 0.81 13.02
C ALA A 281 11.21 0.00 13.83
N GLN A 282 9.91 0.30 13.71
CA GLN A 282 8.85 -0.52 14.29
C GLN A 282 8.86 -1.96 13.74
N LEU A 283 9.00 -2.14 12.43
CA LEU A 283 9.13 -3.47 11.80
C LEU A 283 10.31 -4.26 12.38
N LEU A 284 11.47 -3.62 12.54
CA LEU A 284 12.65 -4.25 13.14
C LEU A 284 12.39 -4.66 14.60
N ARG A 285 11.79 -3.78 15.41
CA ARG A 285 11.37 -4.11 16.78
C ARG A 285 10.41 -5.31 16.81
N ASP A 286 9.44 -5.32 15.92
CA ASP A 286 8.42 -6.37 15.79
C ASP A 286 9.02 -7.72 15.36
N ALA A 287 10.16 -7.70 14.65
CA ALA A 287 10.95 -8.88 14.32
C ALA A 287 11.85 -9.37 15.48
N ASN A 288 11.79 -8.74 16.64
CA ASN A 288 12.63 -9.00 17.81
C ASN A 288 14.14 -8.95 17.48
N VAL A 289 14.58 -7.86 16.85
CA VAL A 289 16.00 -7.58 16.58
C VAL A 289 16.44 -6.32 17.32
N ASN A 290 17.75 -6.19 17.56
CA ASN A 290 18.33 -4.99 18.16
C ASN A 290 18.69 -3.98 17.06
N TYR A 291 17.97 -2.84 17.03
CA TYR A 291 18.24 -1.75 16.08
C TYR A 291 19.01 -0.59 16.75
N PRO A 292 20.26 -0.27 16.33
CA PRO A 292 21.12 0.68 17.05
C PRO A 292 20.62 2.13 17.15
N TRP A 293 19.60 2.51 16.38
CA TRP A 293 19.01 3.85 16.39
C TRP A 293 17.55 3.88 16.82
N ASP A 294 17.07 2.80 17.45
CA ASP A 294 15.68 2.66 17.87
C ASP A 294 15.19 3.76 18.83
N ALA A 295 16.08 4.26 19.71
CA ALA A 295 15.75 5.32 20.67
C ALA A 295 15.71 6.75 20.08
N THR A 296 15.82 6.91 18.76
CA THR A 296 15.77 8.24 18.11
C THR A 296 14.33 8.64 17.80
N THR A 297 14.05 9.95 17.77
CA THR A 297 12.68 10.49 17.61
C THR A 297 12.33 10.86 16.16
N ALA A 298 13.14 10.46 15.18
CA ALA A 298 12.85 10.77 13.79
C ALA A 298 11.80 9.80 13.23
N ARG A 299 10.81 10.34 12.51
CA ARG A 299 9.72 9.56 11.88
C ARG A 299 10.08 9.07 10.48
N LEU A 300 11.05 9.72 9.83
CA LEU A 300 11.61 9.36 8.52
C LEU A 300 13.06 8.86 8.69
N SER A 301 13.90 9.03 7.67
CA SER A 301 15.31 8.64 7.71
C SER A 301 16.19 9.62 8.50
N LEU A 302 17.22 9.10 9.14
CA LEU A 302 18.29 9.83 9.80
C LEU A 302 19.54 9.84 8.91
N PRO A 303 20.05 11.02 8.52
CA PRO A 303 21.32 11.11 7.81
C PRO A 303 22.49 10.94 8.79
N LEU A 304 23.39 10.02 8.48
CA LEU A 304 24.62 9.76 9.22
C LEU A 304 25.83 9.84 8.29
N ASP A 305 26.99 10.16 8.86
CA ASP A 305 28.26 9.87 8.20
C ASP A 305 28.66 8.40 8.42
N PHE A 306 29.63 7.95 7.63
CA PHE A 306 30.13 6.58 7.69
C PHE A 306 30.68 6.21 9.08
N GLU A 307 31.40 7.12 9.75
CA GLU A 307 32.04 6.84 11.04
C GLU A 307 31.01 6.68 12.16
N ALA A 308 29.91 7.42 12.11
CA ALA A 308 28.77 7.27 13.01
C ALA A 308 28.05 5.93 12.82
N ALA A 309 27.88 5.48 11.58
CA ALA A 309 27.34 4.16 11.26
C ALA A 309 28.28 3.05 11.74
N LEU A 310 29.56 3.14 11.38
CA LEU A 310 30.59 2.19 11.79
C LEU A 310 30.70 2.09 13.31
N GLY A 311 30.76 3.23 14.02
CA GLY A 311 30.93 3.27 15.47
C GLY A 311 29.83 2.57 16.25
N ARG A 312 28.61 2.47 15.70
CA ARG A 312 27.46 1.83 16.36
C ARG A 312 27.14 0.43 15.85
N ALA A 313 27.42 0.15 14.58
CA ALA A 313 26.95 -1.06 13.91
C ALA A 313 28.09 -1.93 13.35
N LYS A 314 29.36 -1.64 13.69
CA LYS A 314 30.51 -2.48 13.28
C LYS A 314 30.28 -3.96 13.58
N THR A 315 29.76 -4.28 14.75
CA THR A 315 29.51 -5.65 15.24
C THR A 315 28.06 -6.08 15.01
N ALA A 316 27.34 -5.46 14.07
CA ALA A 316 26.00 -5.91 13.73
C ALA A 316 26.08 -7.32 13.11
N ASP A 317 25.18 -8.20 13.53
CA ASP A 317 25.08 -9.57 13.05
C ASP A 317 24.56 -9.61 11.61
N LEU A 318 23.67 -8.66 11.26
CA LEU A 318 22.95 -8.61 10.00
C LEU A 318 23.05 -7.22 9.37
N TRP A 319 23.12 -7.16 8.03
CA TRP A 319 22.99 -5.93 7.26
C TRP A 319 21.84 -6.04 6.26
N LEU A 320 20.75 -5.34 6.53
CA LEU A 320 19.52 -5.35 5.73
C LEU A 320 19.39 -4.07 4.89
N ASN A 321 18.53 -4.15 3.88
CA ASN A 321 18.16 -3.00 3.02
C ASN A 321 19.40 -2.36 2.35
N VAL A 322 20.37 -3.16 1.95
CA VAL A 322 21.56 -2.67 1.26
C VAL A 322 21.22 -2.20 -0.16
N ASN A 323 22.18 -1.51 -0.79
CA ASN A 323 22.07 -1.08 -2.18
C ASN A 323 21.63 -2.27 -3.06
N PRO A 324 20.47 -2.18 -3.73
CA PRO A 324 19.94 -3.28 -4.54
C PRO A 324 20.84 -3.64 -5.72
N ASP A 325 21.72 -2.74 -6.16
CA ASP A 325 22.65 -3.01 -7.26
C ASP A 325 23.77 -3.97 -6.87
N TRP A 326 24.08 -4.11 -5.57
CA TRP A 326 25.08 -5.06 -5.08
C TRP A 326 24.59 -6.50 -5.27
N GLN A 327 25.28 -7.25 -6.13
CA GLN A 327 24.96 -8.66 -6.41
C GLN A 327 25.72 -9.59 -5.47
N THR A 328 26.96 -9.24 -5.14
CA THR A 328 27.93 -10.02 -4.38
C THR A 328 28.59 -9.17 -3.29
N THR A 329 29.32 -9.79 -2.37
CA THR A 329 30.10 -9.01 -1.38
C THR A 329 31.25 -8.24 -2.04
N ALA A 330 31.71 -8.67 -3.22
CA ALA A 330 32.72 -7.95 -3.99
C ALA A 330 32.25 -6.56 -4.43
N ASP A 331 30.96 -6.41 -4.75
CA ASP A 331 30.38 -5.12 -5.17
C ASP A 331 30.42 -4.10 -4.02
N ILE A 332 30.16 -4.57 -2.79
CA ILE A 332 30.27 -3.79 -1.56
C ILE A 332 31.69 -3.19 -1.44
N PHE A 333 32.72 -4.00 -1.71
CA PHE A 333 34.11 -3.60 -1.57
C PHE A 333 34.61 -2.69 -2.70
N GLN A 334 34.04 -2.83 -3.89
CA GLN A 334 34.34 -1.96 -5.02
C GLN A 334 33.80 -0.55 -4.78
N GLU A 335 32.63 -0.45 -4.14
CA GLU A 335 32.06 0.85 -3.77
C GLU A 335 32.87 1.53 -2.66
N ASP A 336 33.12 0.82 -1.55
CA ASP A 336 34.03 1.31 -0.51
C ASP A 336 34.71 0.14 0.24
N PRO A 337 36.06 0.03 0.20
CA PRO A 337 36.78 -1.04 0.89
C PRO A 337 36.62 -1.00 2.41
N ARG A 338 36.22 0.14 3.00
CA ARG A 338 35.96 0.27 4.44
C ARG A 338 34.72 -0.52 4.89
N TYR A 339 33.81 -0.88 3.99
CA TYR A 339 32.64 -1.69 4.32
C TYR A 339 33.01 -3.10 4.81
N LYS A 340 34.25 -3.57 4.54
CA LYS A 340 34.83 -4.80 5.13
C LYS A 340 34.90 -4.77 6.66
N LEU A 341 34.83 -3.59 7.26
CA LEU A 341 34.93 -3.43 8.71
C LEU A 341 33.67 -3.93 9.45
N PHE A 342 32.53 -4.06 8.76
CA PHE A 342 31.29 -4.58 9.34
C PHE A 342 31.32 -6.11 9.42
N GLU A 343 31.02 -6.66 10.60
CA GLU A 343 31.00 -8.10 10.86
C GLU A 343 29.94 -8.83 10.03
N ALA A 344 28.77 -8.20 9.80
CA ALA A 344 27.75 -8.73 8.88
C ALA A 344 28.32 -9.04 7.48
N VAL A 345 29.27 -8.24 6.96
CA VAL A 345 29.90 -8.54 5.66
C VAL A 345 30.89 -9.69 5.77
N GLN A 346 31.68 -9.72 6.86
CA GLN A 346 32.65 -10.79 7.12
C GLN A 346 31.97 -12.16 7.28
N ASN A 347 30.78 -12.17 7.86
CA ASN A 347 29.96 -13.36 8.09
C ASN A 347 28.99 -13.67 6.95
N GLN A 348 29.03 -12.91 5.84
CA GLN A 348 28.11 -13.04 4.72
C GLN A 348 26.65 -13.05 5.18
N GLN A 349 26.25 -12.03 5.93
CA GLN A 349 24.88 -11.81 6.40
C GLN A 349 24.35 -10.47 5.89
N VAL A 350 24.34 -10.33 4.55
CA VAL A 350 23.99 -9.08 3.86
C VAL A 350 22.81 -9.31 2.92
N TYR A 351 21.77 -8.49 3.05
CA TYR A 351 20.49 -8.71 2.38
C TYR A 351 19.97 -7.44 1.71
N ALA A 352 19.56 -7.57 0.45
CA ALA A 352 18.92 -6.50 -0.32
C ALA A 352 17.43 -6.79 -0.48
N ALA A 353 16.59 -5.76 -0.36
CA ALA A 353 15.14 -5.86 -0.57
C ALA A 353 14.79 -5.77 -2.07
N ASN A 354 15.35 -6.69 -2.88
CA ASN A 354 15.22 -6.66 -4.34
C ASN A 354 15.04 -8.05 -4.97
N ASN A 355 14.49 -9.02 -4.21
CA ASN A 355 14.23 -10.36 -4.74
C ASN A 355 13.13 -10.37 -5.82
N ARG A 356 12.31 -9.31 -5.88
CA ARG A 356 11.16 -9.17 -6.77
C ARG A 356 11.23 -7.86 -7.53
N VAL A 357 12.08 -7.84 -8.55
CA VAL A 357 12.27 -6.70 -9.46
C VAL A 357 11.82 -7.08 -10.86
N ALA A 358 10.96 -6.27 -11.45
CA ALA A 358 10.51 -6.43 -12.83
C ALA A 358 11.58 -5.94 -13.81
N PRO A 359 11.57 -6.36 -15.09
CA PRO A 359 12.61 -5.99 -16.07
C PRO A 359 12.82 -4.49 -16.27
N GLY A 360 11.86 -3.65 -15.90
CA GLY A 360 11.96 -2.18 -15.98
C GLY A 360 12.56 -1.49 -14.74
N GLY A 361 12.91 -2.23 -13.69
CA GLY A 361 13.42 -1.69 -12.43
C GLY A 361 12.38 -1.60 -11.30
N GLY A 362 11.09 -1.71 -11.62
CA GLY A 362 10.01 -1.70 -10.63
C GLY A 362 10.16 -2.82 -9.60
N ASN A 363 10.08 -2.46 -8.32
CA ASN A 363 10.41 -3.34 -7.21
C ASN A 363 9.19 -3.55 -6.32
N ASP A 364 8.76 -4.81 -6.20
CA ASP A 364 7.56 -5.19 -5.45
C ASP A 364 7.65 -4.85 -3.96
N PHE A 365 8.86 -4.77 -3.39
CA PHE A 365 9.04 -4.34 -2.00
C PHE A 365 8.49 -2.92 -1.75
N TRP A 366 8.63 -2.04 -2.74
CA TRP A 366 8.13 -0.66 -2.68
C TRP A 366 6.72 -0.48 -3.24
N GLU A 367 6.17 -1.50 -3.90
CA GLU A 367 4.80 -1.54 -4.44
C GLU A 367 3.91 -2.42 -3.55
N GLY A 368 3.87 -3.75 -3.76
CA GLY A 368 3.02 -4.66 -3.00
C GLY A 368 3.43 -4.82 -1.53
N GLY A 369 4.71 -4.62 -1.19
CA GLY A 369 5.21 -4.70 0.18
C GLY A 369 4.59 -3.65 1.12
N THR A 370 4.04 -2.57 0.55
CA THR A 370 3.36 -1.52 1.33
C THR A 370 2.03 -1.97 1.93
N LEU A 371 1.33 -2.87 1.23
CA LEU A 371 0.11 -3.53 1.69
C LEU A 371 0.39 -4.81 2.49
N ASN A 372 1.53 -5.46 2.24
CA ASN A 372 1.87 -6.77 2.81
C ASN A 372 3.06 -6.71 3.80
N PRO A 373 2.96 -5.92 4.90
CA PRO A 373 4.03 -5.84 5.89
C PRO A 373 4.23 -7.14 6.67
N ASP A 374 3.22 -8.02 6.71
CA ASP A 374 3.29 -9.36 7.30
C ASP A 374 4.30 -10.24 6.56
N VAL A 375 4.34 -10.15 5.23
CA VAL A 375 5.31 -10.88 4.40
C VAL A 375 6.72 -10.32 4.58
N ILE A 376 6.85 -8.99 4.65
CA ILE A 376 8.15 -8.35 4.96
C ILE A 376 8.64 -8.79 6.35
N LEU A 377 7.75 -8.77 7.36
CA LEU A 377 8.09 -9.19 8.71
C LEU A 377 8.51 -10.67 8.74
N ALA A 378 7.84 -11.55 8.00
CA ALA A 378 8.21 -12.95 7.88
C ALA A 378 9.63 -13.14 7.30
N ASP A 379 10.00 -12.38 6.27
CA ASP A 379 11.37 -12.39 5.73
C ASP A 379 12.40 -11.94 6.79
N VAL A 380 12.14 -10.83 7.48
CA VAL A 380 13.08 -10.32 8.51
C VAL A 380 13.21 -11.31 9.65
N ILE A 381 12.11 -11.93 10.10
CA ILE A 381 12.12 -12.99 11.11
C ILE A 381 12.89 -14.21 10.60
N LYS A 382 12.70 -14.62 9.34
CA LYS A 382 13.45 -15.74 8.75
C LYS A 382 14.95 -15.48 8.75
N ILE A 383 15.36 -14.25 8.45
CA ILE A 383 16.78 -13.85 8.43
C ILE A 383 17.35 -13.82 9.86
N ALA A 384 16.63 -13.23 10.82
CA ALA A 384 17.10 -13.05 12.18
C ALA A 384 16.99 -14.30 13.07
N HIS A 385 15.92 -15.08 12.87
CA HIS A 385 15.52 -16.22 13.70
C HIS A 385 15.13 -17.42 12.81
N PRO A 386 16.08 -18.00 12.04
CA PRO A 386 15.77 -18.97 10.98
C PRO A 386 15.00 -20.21 11.45
N ASP A 387 15.18 -20.62 12.71
CA ASP A 387 14.49 -21.75 13.34
C ASP A 387 13.01 -21.48 13.63
N GLN A 388 12.57 -20.21 13.62
CA GLN A 388 11.17 -19.84 13.88
C GLN A 388 10.30 -20.02 12.64
N LEU A 389 10.87 -19.84 11.45
CA LEU A 389 10.15 -19.97 10.18
C LEU A 389 10.93 -20.91 9.25
N PRO A 390 11.15 -22.20 9.61
CA PRO A 390 12.03 -23.09 8.86
C PRO A 390 11.61 -23.27 7.40
N ASP A 391 10.31 -23.27 7.13
CA ASP A 391 9.73 -23.48 5.79
C ASP A 391 9.44 -22.17 5.03
N HIS A 392 9.70 -21.00 5.63
CA HIS A 392 9.52 -19.71 4.95
C HIS A 392 10.69 -19.45 4.01
N GLU A 393 10.37 -19.20 2.75
CA GLU A 393 11.32 -18.76 1.72
C GLU A 393 11.28 -17.25 1.62
N LEU A 394 12.45 -16.60 1.49
CA LEU A 394 12.52 -15.15 1.40
C LEU A 394 11.76 -14.65 0.18
N TYR A 395 10.78 -13.78 0.41
CA TYR A 395 9.88 -13.28 -0.63
C TYR A 395 10.40 -11.97 -1.22
N TYR A 396 10.68 -10.97 -0.40
CA TYR A 396 11.19 -9.66 -0.80
C TYR A 396 12.71 -9.52 -0.68
N TYR A 397 13.32 -10.22 0.28
CA TYR A 397 14.76 -10.13 0.52
C TYR A 397 15.55 -11.15 -0.29
N ARG A 398 16.70 -10.70 -0.80
CA ARG A 398 17.71 -11.54 -1.45
C ARG A 398 18.97 -11.49 -0.60
N HIS A 399 19.51 -12.66 -0.29
CA HIS A 399 20.82 -12.80 0.34
C HIS A 399 21.92 -12.54 -0.70
N LEU A 400 22.83 -11.61 -0.42
CA LEU A 400 24.05 -11.40 -1.22
C LEU A 400 25.02 -12.55 -0.94
N GLN A 401 24.98 -13.55 -1.81
CA GLN A 401 25.92 -14.66 -1.79
C GLN A 401 26.98 -14.44 -2.87
N ASP A 402 28.24 -14.62 -2.49
CA ASP A 402 29.29 -14.79 -3.47
C ASP A 402 29.03 -16.10 -4.24
N SER A 403 29.25 -16.11 -5.55
CA SER A 403 29.17 -17.36 -6.30
C SER A 403 30.17 -18.37 -5.73
N PRO A 404 29.76 -19.63 -5.51
CA PRO A 404 30.60 -20.66 -4.89
C PRO A 404 31.88 -20.99 -5.69
#